data_AF-A0A833R7U7-F1
#
_entry.id   AF-A0A833R7U7-F1
#
_cell.length_a   1.000
_cell.length_b   1.000
_cell.length_c   1.000
_cell.angle_alpha   90.00
_cell.angle_beta   90.00
_cell.angle_gamma   90.00
#
_symmetry.space_group_name_H-M   'P 1'
#
loop_
_entity.id
_entity.type
_entity.pdbx_description
1 polymer ?
#
loop_
_entity_poly.entity_id
_entity_poly.type
_entity_poly.pdbx_seq_one_letter_code
_entity_poly.pdbx_strand_id
1 'polypeptide(L)'
;MAAEGFLFAKLPKCFLMPQLRYWIMYRKGFNPSYVDKKKSVRNSIKMWYILDNKIKRFKIRVPSLKMTKIQLRKLTYDDAREIKAKIALKKAIFHSRIRKERVLYARSMWNSMEYGKFPSISFKQAYFTYMASKESDGHVFKPWLPIEVRDMNPKKMK
;
A
#
# COMPACT_ATOMS: atom_id res chain seq x y z
N MET A 1 -8.50 51.35 0.23
CA MET A 1 -8.87 50.50 1.38
C MET A 1 -9.32 49.15 0.83
N ALA A 2 -8.50 48.11 0.98
CA ALA A 2 -8.85 46.77 0.51
C ALA A 2 -9.85 46.15 1.48
N ALA A 3 -10.98 45.65 0.95
CA ALA A 3 -12.07 45.08 1.73
C ALA A 3 -11.55 43.98 2.67
N GLU A 4 -11.74 44.20 3.97
CA GLU A 4 -11.51 43.24 5.04
C GLU A 4 -12.53 42.10 4.95
N GLY A 5 -12.25 41.13 4.09
CA GLY A 5 -12.99 39.89 3.99
C GLY A 5 -12.00 38.78 3.72
N PHE A 6 -11.88 37.81 4.63
CA PHE A 6 -10.98 36.67 4.50
C PHE A 6 -11.00 36.12 3.06
N LEU A 7 -9.85 36.18 2.38
CA LEU A 7 -9.60 35.61 1.03
C LEU A 7 -10.04 34.14 0.87
N PHE A 8 -10.33 33.47 1.98
CA PHE A 8 -10.80 32.09 2.06
C PHE A 8 -12.31 31.90 1.84
N ALA A 9 -13.13 32.95 1.94
CA ALA A 9 -14.60 32.82 1.94
C ALA A 9 -15.21 32.45 0.56
N LYS A 10 -14.44 32.47 -0.53
CA LYS A 10 -14.93 32.17 -1.90
C LYS A 10 -14.30 30.95 -2.56
N LEU A 11 -13.41 30.23 -1.87
CA LEU A 11 -12.85 28.99 -2.45
C LEU A 11 -13.92 27.89 -2.36
N PRO A 12 -14.10 27.05 -3.40
CA PRO A 12 -14.89 25.83 -3.28
C PRO A 12 -14.40 25.01 -2.09
N LYS A 13 -15.19 24.05 -1.59
CA LYS A 13 -14.84 23.18 -0.44
C LYS A 13 -13.47 22.47 -0.55
N CYS A 14 -12.77 22.58 -1.67
CA CYS A 14 -11.36 22.21 -1.84
C CYS A 14 -10.38 22.87 -0.86
N PHE A 15 -10.70 24.02 -0.23
CA PHE A 15 -9.86 24.56 0.85
C PHE A 15 -9.81 23.65 2.10
N LEU A 16 -10.74 22.70 2.23
CA LEU A 16 -10.72 21.69 3.29
C LEU A 16 -9.61 20.64 3.10
N MET A 17 -9.02 20.54 1.90
CA MET A 17 -7.90 19.64 1.67
C MET A 17 -6.70 20.09 2.52
N PRO A 18 -6.14 19.21 3.37
CA PRO A 18 -5.04 19.56 4.27
C PRO A 18 -3.83 20.18 3.55
N GLN A 19 -3.50 19.66 2.36
CA GLN A 19 -2.38 20.15 1.55
C GLN A 19 -2.59 21.60 1.11
N LEU A 20 -3.79 21.90 0.62
CA LEU A 20 -4.15 23.23 0.11
C LEU A 20 -4.22 24.24 1.27
N ARG A 21 -4.80 23.82 2.40
CA ARG A 21 -4.85 24.62 3.62
C ARG A 21 -3.44 24.95 4.14
N TYR A 22 -2.55 23.95 4.19
CA TYR A 22 -1.17 24.16 4.62
C TYR A 22 -0.41 25.09 3.67
N TRP A 23 -0.59 24.91 2.35
CA TRP A 23 0.03 25.76 1.35
C TRP A 23 -0.38 27.23 1.47
N ILE A 24 -1.67 27.51 1.72
CA ILE A 24 -2.12 28.89 1.93
C ILE A 24 -1.59 29.45 3.26
N MET A 25 -1.61 28.65 4.33
CA MET A 25 -1.03 29.03 5.63
C MET A 25 0.46 29.40 5.48
N TYR A 26 1.22 28.59 4.76
CA TYR A 26 2.62 28.84 4.46
C TYR A 26 2.85 30.16 3.71
N ARG A 27 2.06 30.44 2.66
CA ARG A 27 2.13 31.73 1.93
C ARG A 27 1.82 32.94 2.81
N LYS A 28 1.00 32.76 3.85
CA LYS A 28 0.69 33.80 4.84
C LYS A 28 1.75 33.92 5.95
N GLY A 29 2.87 33.20 5.84
CA GLY A 29 3.95 33.23 6.84
C GLY A 29 3.67 32.43 8.10
N PHE A 30 2.60 31.62 8.13
CA PHE A 30 2.30 30.77 9.28
C PHE A 30 3.33 29.65 9.39
N ASN A 31 4.07 29.64 10.50
CA ASN A 31 5.02 28.58 10.82
C ASN A 31 4.50 27.77 12.01
N PRO A 32 4.28 26.45 11.87
CA PRO A 32 3.81 25.62 12.97
C PRO A 32 4.78 25.66 14.16
N SER A 33 4.24 25.82 15.36
CA SER A 33 5.05 25.75 16.59
C SER A 33 5.60 24.34 16.80
N TYR A 34 6.59 24.20 17.68
CA TYR A 34 7.10 22.87 18.08
C TYR A 34 5.98 21.96 18.62
N VAL A 35 5.05 22.52 19.38
CA VAL A 35 3.90 21.78 19.96
C VAL A 35 2.99 21.25 18.86
N ASP A 36 2.71 22.05 17.83
CA ASP A 36 1.91 21.65 16.68
C ASP A 36 2.56 20.50 15.92
N LYS A 37 3.87 20.60 15.67
CA LYS A 37 4.65 19.54 15.02
C LYS A 37 4.58 18.24 15.83
N LYS A 38 4.77 18.30 17.16
CA LYS A 38 4.71 17.13 18.05
C LYS A 38 3.31 16.50 18.07
N LYS A 39 2.25 17.32 18.12
CA LYS A 39 0.86 16.84 18.04
C LYS A 39 0.59 16.15 16.70
N SER A 40 1.10 16.73 15.62
CA SER A 40 0.99 16.20 14.28
C SER A 40 1.59 14.79 14.16
N VAL A 41 2.86 14.64 14.58
CA VAL A 41 3.56 13.34 14.57
C VAL A 41 2.80 12.30 15.39
N ARG A 42 2.29 12.66 16.58
CA ARG A 42 1.47 11.76 17.40
C ARG A 42 0.20 11.29 16.67
N ASN A 43 -0.46 12.18 15.92
CA ASN A 43 -1.63 11.81 15.12
C ASN A 43 -1.28 10.86 13.98
N SER A 44 -0.12 11.06 13.34
CA SER A 44 0.42 10.12 12.35
C SER A 44 0.63 8.74 12.91
N ILE A 45 1.33 8.64 14.04
CA ILE A 45 1.61 7.36 14.70
C ILE A 45 0.31 6.63 15.04
N LYS A 46 -0.71 7.35 15.54
CA LYS A 46 -2.03 6.78 15.78
C LYS A 46 -2.67 6.24 14.49
N MET A 47 -2.56 6.99 13.39
CA MET A 47 -3.08 6.55 12.09
C MET A 47 -2.37 5.28 11.59
N TRP A 48 -1.05 5.22 11.73
CA TRP A 48 -0.26 4.04 11.36
C TRP A 48 -0.71 2.81 12.15
N TYR A 49 -0.91 2.97 13.46
CA TYR A 49 -1.40 1.89 14.31
C TYR A 49 -2.79 1.39 13.88
N ILE A 50 -3.68 2.29 13.45
CA ILE A 50 -4.99 1.93 12.91
C ILE A 50 -4.85 1.18 11.57
N LEU A 51 -4.00 1.66 10.67
CA LEU A 51 -3.74 1.01 9.38
C LEU A 51 -3.14 -0.39 9.57
N ASP A 52 -2.12 -0.52 10.42
CA ASP A 52 -1.47 -1.79 10.71
C ASP A 52 -2.44 -2.79 11.35
N ASN A 53 -3.29 -2.33 12.28
CA ASN A 53 -4.32 -3.19 12.86
C ASN A 53 -5.39 -3.60 11.85
N LYS A 54 -5.77 -2.72 10.91
CA LYS A 54 -6.66 -3.09 9.81
C LYS A 54 -6.02 -4.12 8.89
N ILE A 55 -4.73 -4.00 8.62
CA ILE A 55 -3.98 -4.93 7.75
C ILE A 55 -3.82 -6.29 8.42
N LYS A 56 -3.48 -6.33 9.71
CA LYS A 56 -3.45 -7.58 10.49
C LYS A 56 -4.80 -8.31 10.49
N ARG A 57 -5.92 -7.60 10.32
CA ARG A 57 -7.26 -8.20 10.22
C ARG A 57 -7.57 -8.77 8.83
N PHE A 58 -6.82 -8.43 7.78
CA PHE A 58 -6.94 -9.13 6.50
C PHE A 58 -6.38 -10.54 6.68
N LYS A 59 -7.27 -11.47 7.05
CA LYS A 59 -6.96 -12.90 7.03
C LYS A 59 -6.68 -13.27 5.58
N ILE A 60 -5.41 -13.48 5.26
CA ILE A 60 -4.97 -14.01 3.97
C ILE A 60 -5.62 -15.39 3.83
N ARG A 61 -6.66 -15.48 3.02
CA ARG A 61 -7.34 -16.75 2.75
C ARG A 61 -6.50 -17.53 1.76
N VAL A 62 -6.23 -18.79 2.08
CA VAL A 62 -5.58 -19.71 1.15
C VAL A 62 -6.44 -19.80 -0.12
N PRO A 63 -5.88 -19.55 -1.31
CA PRO A 63 -6.64 -19.65 -2.54
C PRO A 63 -7.06 -21.12 -2.75
N SER A 64 -8.37 -21.34 -2.87
CA SER A 64 -8.92 -22.67 -3.17
C SER A 64 -9.19 -22.80 -4.67
N LEU A 65 -8.94 -24.01 -5.19
CA LEU A 65 -9.34 -24.40 -6.55
C LEU A 65 -10.85 -24.62 -6.68
N LYS A 66 -11.60 -24.64 -5.56
CA LYS A 66 -13.05 -24.86 -5.50
C LYS A 66 -13.50 -26.16 -6.19
N MET A 67 -12.73 -27.23 -6.09
CA MET A 67 -13.12 -28.54 -6.63
C MET A 67 -14.08 -29.25 -5.68
N THR A 68 -15.07 -29.95 -6.23
CA THR A 68 -15.97 -30.78 -5.44
C THR A 68 -15.28 -32.09 -5.03
N LYS A 69 -15.76 -32.73 -3.96
CA LYS A 69 -15.23 -34.04 -3.51
C LYS A 69 -15.31 -35.11 -4.62
N ILE A 70 -16.35 -35.03 -5.46
CA ILE A 70 -16.54 -35.95 -6.60
C ILE A 70 -15.47 -35.71 -7.67
N GLN A 71 -15.16 -34.45 -7.99
CA GLN A 71 -14.08 -34.11 -8.93
C GLN A 71 -12.72 -34.57 -8.42
N LEU A 72 -12.46 -34.43 -7.12
CA LEU A 72 -11.21 -34.91 -6.52
C LEU A 72 -11.05 -36.43 -6.61
N ARG A 73 -12.14 -37.19 -6.46
CA ARG A 73 -12.12 -38.65 -6.59
C ARG A 73 -11.92 -39.14 -8.03
N LYS A 74 -12.25 -38.31 -9.02
CA LYS A 74 -12.12 -38.63 -10.45
C LYS A 74 -10.78 -38.24 -11.04
N LEU A 75 -9.91 -37.56 -10.29
CA LEU A 75 -8.60 -37.13 -10.77
C LEU A 75 -7.71 -38.35 -11.04
N THR A 76 -7.16 -38.38 -12.24
CA THR A 76 -6.15 -39.36 -12.67
C THR A 76 -4.79 -38.69 -12.87
N TYR A 77 -3.74 -39.47 -13.07
CA TYR A 77 -2.40 -38.92 -13.35
C TYR A 77 -2.36 -38.10 -14.65
N ASP A 78 -3.22 -38.43 -15.62
CA ASP A 78 -3.30 -37.72 -16.90
C ASP A 78 -3.77 -36.26 -16.72
N ASP A 79 -4.61 -36.00 -15.72
CA ASP A 79 -5.10 -34.65 -15.38
C ASP A 79 -4.04 -33.77 -14.71
N ALA A 80 -2.88 -34.32 -14.34
CA ALA A 80 -1.87 -33.62 -13.55
C ALA A 80 -1.36 -32.34 -14.23
N ARG A 81 -1.24 -32.34 -15.57
CA ARG A 81 -0.81 -31.15 -16.34
C ARG A 81 -1.82 -30.02 -16.23
N GLU A 82 -3.10 -30.32 -16.40
CA GLU A 82 -4.19 -29.35 -16.27
C GLU A 82 -4.27 -28.76 -14.86
N ILE A 83 -4.18 -29.62 -13.84
CA ILE A 83 -4.26 -29.18 -12.45
C ILE A 83 -3.08 -28.29 -12.09
N LYS A 84 -1.86 -28.62 -12.53
CA LYS A 84 -0.68 -27.76 -12.38
C LYS A 84 -0.89 -26.39 -13.03
N ALA A 85 -1.47 -26.34 -14.23
CA ALA A 85 -1.79 -25.08 -14.90
C ALA A 85 -2.83 -24.25 -14.12
N LYS A 86 -3.90 -24.89 -13.63
CA LYS A 86 -4.93 -24.24 -12.79
C LYS A 86 -4.33 -23.69 -11.49
N ILE A 87 -3.43 -24.44 -10.84
CA ILE A 87 -2.70 -24.00 -9.65
C ILE A 87 -1.82 -22.80 -9.96
N ALA A 88 -1.05 -22.85 -11.05
CA ALA A 88 -0.16 -21.76 -11.46
C ALA A 88 -0.95 -20.46 -11.69
N LEU A 89 -2.11 -20.55 -12.37
CA LEU A 89 -2.99 -19.41 -12.61
C LEU A 89 -3.54 -18.83 -11.29
N LYS A 90 -4.04 -19.68 -10.37
CA LYS A 90 -4.52 -19.21 -9.07
C LYS A 90 -3.41 -18.57 -8.23
N LYS A 91 -2.20 -19.14 -8.28
CA LYS A 91 -1.00 -18.59 -7.62
C LYS A 91 -0.66 -17.21 -8.17
N ALA A 92 -0.67 -17.03 -9.49
CA ALA A 92 -0.41 -15.73 -10.14
C ALA A 92 -1.45 -14.66 -9.73
N ILE A 93 -2.74 -15.00 -9.76
CA ILE A 93 -3.82 -14.08 -9.33
C ILE A 93 -3.64 -13.68 -7.86
N PHE A 94 -3.38 -14.66 -7.00
CA PHE A 94 -3.17 -14.42 -5.57
C PHE A 94 -1.95 -13.51 -5.31
N HIS A 95 -0.84 -13.74 -6.00
CA HIS A 95 0.35 -12.89 -5.90
C HIS A 95 0.10 -11.46 -6.40
N SER A 96 -0.59 -11.28 -7.53
CA SER A 96 -0.96 -9.95 -8.02
C SER A 96 -1.82 -9.21 -7.00
N ARG A 97 -2.79 -9.91 -6.39
CA ARG A 97 -3.61 -9.33 -5.31
C ARG A 97 -2.76 -8.85 -4.13
N ILE A 98 -1.82 -9.67 -3.65
CA ILE A 98 -0.92 -9.27 -2.55
C ILE A 98 -0.12 -8.02 -2.92
N ARG A 99 0.43 -7.96 -4.14
CA ARG A 99 1.18 -6.78 -4.63
C ARG A 99 0.31 -5.53 -4.66
N LYS A 100 -0.91 -5.63 -5.18
CA LYS A 100 -1.90 -4.53 -5.19
C LYS A 100 -2.21 -4.05 -3.78
N GLU A 101 -2.45 -4.96 -2.85
CA GLU A 101 -2.72 -4.61 -1.45
C GLU A 101 -1.54 -3.86 -0.80
N ARG A 102 -0.29 -4.24 -1.10
CA ARG A 102 0.90 -3.51 -0.64
C ARG A 102 1.01 -2.10 -1.22
N VAL A 103 0.71 -1.93 -2.51
CA VAL A 103 0.68 -0.60 -3.14
C VAL A 103 -0.42 0.27 -2.52
N LEU A 104 -1.60 -0.31 -2.25
CA LEU A 104 -2.68 0.39 -1.57
C LEU A 104 -2.28 0.82 -0.15
N TYR A 105 -1.60 -0.06 0.59
CA TYR A 105 -1.04 0.30 1.90
C TYR A 105 -0.07 1.46 1.81
N ALA A 106 0.93 1.40 0.92
CA ALA A 106 1.88 2.49 0.70
C ALA A 106 1.16 3.81 0.40
N ARG A 107 0.18 3.80 -0.52
CA ARG A 107 -0.61 5.01 -0.82
C ARG A 107 -1.38 5.54 0.39
N SER A 108 -1.98 4.66 1.19
CA SER A 108 -2.69 5.09 2.40
C SER A 108 -1.75 5.67 3.46
N MET A 109 -0.56 5.10 3.59
CA MET A 109 0.46 5.53 4.54
C MET A 109 1.08 6.87 4.11
N TRP A 110 1.28 7.10 2.81
CA TRP A 110 1.78 8.36 2.26
C TRP A 110 0.98 9.58 2.73
N ASN A 111 -0.36 9.49 2.72
CA ASN A 111 -1.23 10.58 3.15
C ASN A 111 -1.05 10.97 4.64
N SER A 112 -0.53 10.06 5.47
CA SER A 112 -0.19 10.37 6.86
C SER A 112 1.22 10.95 7.00
N MET A 113 2.13 10.63 6.08
CA MET A 113 3.52 11.07 6.08
C MET A 113 3.73 12.46 5.47
N GLU A 114 2.81 12.93 4.63
CA GLU A 114 2.86 14.27 4.03
C GLU A 114 2.69 15.35 5.11
N TYR A 115 3.82 15.82 5.65
CA TYR A 115 3.86 16.96 6.56
C TYR A 115 4.49 18.18 5.92
N GLY A 116 3.64 19.17 5.67
CA GLY A 116 4.04 20.53 5.45
C GLY A 116 4.62 20.82 4.07
N LYS A 117 5.68 21.65 4.03
CA LYS A 117 6.36 22.08 2.79
C LYS A 117 6.60 20.81 1.98
N PHE A 118 5.97 20.73 0.80
CA PHE A 118 5.87 19.57 -0.07
C PHE A 118 6.99 18.55 0.17
N PRO A 119 6.69 17.25 0.31
CA PRO A 119 7.71 16.25 0.56
C PRO A 119 8.85 16.49 -0.42
N SER A 120 10.05 16.76 0.11
CA SER A 120 11.21 17.01 -0.74
C SER A 120 11.35 15.83 -1.70
N ILE A 121 11.89 16.07 -2.89
CA ILE A 121 12.12 15.00 -3.86
C ILE A 121 12.91 13.85 -3.20
N SER A 122 13.86 14.19 -2.33
CA SER A 122 14.61 13.25 -1.50
C SER A 122 13.74 12.44 -0.54
N PHE A 123 12.76 13.05 0.15
CA PHE A 123 11.84 12.33 1.03
C PHE A 123 10.93 11.40 0.24
N LYS A 124 10.39 11.86 -0.89
CA LYS A 124 9.57 11.04 -1.78
C LYS A 124 10.35 9.84 -2.30
N GLN A 125 11.59 10.04 -2.73
CA GLN A 125 12.49 8.97 -3.14
C GLN A 125 12.72 7.98 -2.00
N ALA A 126 13.16 8.46 -0.83
CA ALA A 126 13.41 7.61 0.34
C ALA A 126 12.19 6.79 0.73
N TYR A 127 11.00 7.40 0.70
CA TYR A 127 9.75 6.71 1.00
C TYR A 127 9.49 5.54 0.04
N PHE A 128 9.56 5.79 -1.27
CA PHE A 128 9.30 4.76 -2.28
C PHE A 128 10.46 3.76 -2.46
N THR A 129 11.63 4.01 -1.88
CA THR A 129 12.68 2.99 -1.75
C THR A 129 12.25 1.86 -0.82
N TYR A 130 11.49 2.16 0.24
CA TYR A 130 11.04 1.16 1.22
C TYR A 130 9.60 0.70 1.01
N MET A 131 8.76 1.53 0.38
CA MET A 131 7.34 1.27 0.17
C MET A 131 7.03 1.04 -1.32
N ALA A 132 6.19 0.06 -1.62
CA ALA A 132 5.86 -0.30 -3.01
C ALA A 132 5.07 0.82 -3.71
N SER A 133 5.65 1.41 -4.75
CA SER A 133 4.99 2.43 -5.58
C SER A 133 4.14 1.79 -6.68
N LYS A 134 4.66 0.71 -7.27
CA LYS A 134 4.08 -0.10 -8.33
C LYS A 134 4.01 -1.56 -7.91
N GLU A 135 3.19 -2.35 -8.60
CA GLU A 135 3.08 -3.79 -8.31
C GLU A 135 4.40 -4.53 -8.51
N SER A 136 5.24 -4.09 -9.46
CA SER A 136 6.57 -4.63 -9.74
C SER A 136 7.51 -4.57 -8.56
N ASP A 137 7.36 -3.54 -7.72
CA ASP A 137 8.25 -3.26 -6.60
C ASP A 137 7.97 -4.21 -5.42
N GLY A 138 6.77 -4.81 -5.40
CA GLY A 138 6.31 -5.70 -4.34
C GLY A 138 6.85 -7.12 -4.47
N HIS A 139 7.79 -7.49 -3.62
CA HIS A 139 8.21 -8.89 -3.47
C HIS A 139 7.22 -9.67 -2.58
N VAL A 140 6.63 -10.74 -3.11
CA VAL A 140 5.67 -11.57 -2.34
C VAL A 140 6.38 -12.36 -1.25
N PHE A 141 7.61 -12.78 -1.52
CA PHE A 141 8.46 -13.59 -0.64
C PHE A 141 9.57 -12.74 -0.06
N LYS A 142 10.20 -13.23 1.00
CA LYS A 142 11.39 -12.63 1.59
C LYS A 142 12.61 -13.04 0.77
N PRO A 143 13.29 -12.12 0.06
CA PRO A 143 14.47 -12.47 -0.73
C PRO A 143 15.60 -13.08 0.12
N TRP A 144 15.67 -12.69 1.39
CA TRP A 144 16.66 -13.19 2.35
C TRP A 144 16.28 -14.55 2.97
N LEU A 145 15.15 -15.16 2.59
CA LEU A 145 14.73 -16.48 3.08
C LEU A 145 14.66 -17.49 1.91
N PRO A 146 15.76 -18.21 1.61
CA PRO A 146 15.89 -19.05 0.43
C PRO A 146 14.84 -20.17 0.33
N ILE A 147 14.29 -20.61 1.46
CA ILE A 147 13.29 -21.69 1.49
C ILE A 147 11.99 -21.29 0.77
N GLU A 148 11.65 -20.00 0.76
CA GLU A 148 10.45 -19.49 0.07
C GLU A 148 10.65 -19.38 -1.46
N VAL A 149 11.89 -19.42 -1.94
CA VAL A 149 12.25 -19.15 -3.35
C VAL A 149 12.58 -20.44 -4.14
N ARG A 150 12.80 -21.58 -3.45
CA ARG A 150 13.24 -22.86 -4.06
C ARG A 150 12.37 -23.35 -5.22
N ASP A 151 11.05 -23.16 -5.15
CA ASP A 151 10.10 -23.68 -6.15
C ASP A 151 10.05 -22.88 -7.46
N MET A 152 10.73 -21.72 -7.53
CA MET A 152 10.69 -20.83 -8.69
C MET A 152 11.91 -21.01 -9.60
N ASN A 153 12.79 -21.96 -9.31
CA ASN A 153 13.99 -22.21 -10.09
C ASN A 153 13.68 -23.21 -11.22
N PRO A 154 13.54 -22.77 -12.48
CA PRO A 154 13.17 -23.65 -13.60
C PRO A 154 14.21 -24.73 -13.91
N LYS A 155 15.43 -24.62 -13.36
CA LYS A 155 16.53 -25.57 -13.57
C LYS A 155 16.39 -26.91 -12.84
N LYS A 156 15.40 -27.09 -11.96
CA LYS A 156 15.19 -28.34 -11.21
C LYS A 156 14.02 -29.20 -11.68
N MET A 157 13.35 -28.83 -12.77
CA MET A 157 12.44 -29.74 -13.48
C MET A 157 13.23 -30.49 -14.58
N LYS A 158 14.08 -31.42 -14.16
CA LYS A 158 14.61 -32.50 -15.00
C LYS A 158 14.38 -33.81 -14.26
#